data_AF-A0A4V2REL2-F1
#
_entry.id   AF-A0A4V2REL2-F1
#
_cell.length_a   1.000
_cell.length_b   1.000
_cell.length_c   1.000
_cell.angle_alpha   90.00
_cell.angle_beta   90.00
_cell.angle_gamma   90.00
#
_symmetry.space_group_name_H-M   'P 1'
#
loop_
_entity.id
_entity.type
_entity.pdbx_description
1 polymer ?
#
loop_
_entity_poly.entity_id
_entity_poly.type
_entity_poly.pdbx_seq_one_letter_code
_entity_poly.pdbx_strand_id
1 'polypeptide(L)'
;MHAETYAVINLAALNLIEAVSAAYFVTEEESAARHEFRAREMLKKVATALGYEVTAVVPGDRSEEGLKGSRPSANGGLRLVPNALVE
;
A
#
# COMPACT_ATOMS: atom_id res chain seq x y z
N MET A 1 -15.43 -3.37 -16.02
CA MET A 1 -14.53 -4.17 -15.15
C MET A 1 -14.73 -5.64 -15.50
N HIS A 2 -13.69 -6.35 -15.92
CA HIS A 2 -13.79 -7.74 -16.37
C HIS A 2 -13.75 -8.68 -15.15
N ALA A 3 -14.44 -9.82 -15.19
CA ALA A 3 -14.52 -10.77 -14.07
C ALA A 3 -13.13 -11.23 -13.57
N GLU A 4 -12.18 -11.36 -14.50
CA GLU A 4 -10.78 -11.68 -14.22
C GLU A 4 -10.09 -10.62 -13.37
N THR A 5 -10.29 -9.34 -13.69
CA THR A 5 -9.76 -8.20 -12.90
C THR A 5 -10.27 -8.25 -11.46
N TYR A 6 -11.56 -8.56 -11.28
CA TYR A 6 -12.16 -8.67 -9.95
C TYR A 6 -11.57 -9.84 -9.14
N ALA A 7 -11.36 -11.00 -9.77
CA ALA A 7 -10.74 -12.15 -9.12
C ALA A 7 -9.30 -11.86 -8.66
N VAL A 8 -8.51 -11.20 -9.52
CA VAL A 8 -7.13 -10.77 -9.18
C VAL A 8 -7.14 -9.79 -8.02
N ILE A 9 -8.01 -8.78 -8.05
CA ILE A 9 -8.13 -7.80 -6.97
C ILE A 9 -8.52 -8.47 -5.65
N ASN A 10 -9.53 -9.33 -5.65
CA ASN A 10 -9.99 -9.98 -4.43
C ASN A 10 -8.93 -10.88 -3.80
N LEU A 11 -8.25 -11.68 -4.61
CA LEU A 11 -7.19 -12.54 -4.09
C LEU A 11 -6.03 -11.70 -3.52
N ALA A 12 -5.61 -10.65 -4.22
CA ALA A 12 -4.57 -9.75 -3.72
C ALA A 12 -5.01 -9.01 -2.44
N ALA A 13 -6.27 -8.58 -2.36
CA ALA A 13 -6.82 -7.90 -1.18
C ALA A 13 -6.88 -8.81 0.06
N LEU A 14 -7.29 -10.07 -0.10
CA LEU A 14 -7.26 -11.04 1.01
C LEU A 14 -5.83 -11.27 1.52
N ASN A 15 -4.88 -11.46 0.59
CA ASN A 15 -3.47 -11.62 0.92
C ASN A 15 -2.87 -10.37 1.59
N LEU A 16 -3.32 -9.17 1.19
CA LEU A 16 -2.93 -7.91 1.80
C LEU A 16 -3.39 -7.84 3.26
N ILE A 17 -4.66 -8.13 3.53
CA ILE A 17 -5.22 -8.12 4.89
C ILE A 17 -4.48 -9.10 5.79
N GLU A 18 -4.21 -10.31 5.31
CA GLU A 18 -3.46 -11.34 6.02
C GLU A 18 -2.04 -10.85 6.36
N ALA A 19 -1.32 -10.31 5.38
CA ALA A 19 0.05 -9.83 5.56
C ALA A 19 0.14 -8.65 6.54
N VAL A 20 -0.77 -7.67 6.44
CA VAL A 20 -0.81 -6.53 7.39
C VAL A 20 -1.13 -7.01 8.81
N SER A 21 -2.08 -7.95 8.95
CA SER A 21 -2.42 -8.52 10.25
C SER A 21 -1.22 -9.26 10.86
N ALA A 22 -0.52 -10.07 10.06
CA ALA A 22 0.68 -10.77 10.51
C ALA A 22 1.81 -9.80 10.91
N ALA A 23 2.04 -8.74 10.12
CA ALA A 23 3.02 -7.70 10.46
C ALA A 23 2.70 -7.00 11.79
N TYR A 24 1.42 -6.79 12.10
CA TYR A 24 0.99 -6.12 13.32
C TYR A 24 1.16 -6.99 14.58
N PHE A 25 0.89 -8.30 14.48
CA PHE A 25 0.86 -9.19 15.66
C PHE A 25 2.17 -9.93 15.93
N VAL A 26 3.06 -10.07 14.93
CA VAL A 26 4.33 -10.77 15.12
C VAL A 26 5.32 -9.89 15.89
N THR A 27 5.97 -10.49 16.90
CA THR A 27 6.92 -9.79 17.78
C THR A 27 8.35 -9.82 17.26
N GLU A 28 8.66 -10.72 16.33
CA GLU A 28 9.98 -10.83 15.70
C GLU A 28 10.10 -9.83 14.55
N GLU A 29 11.05 -8.90 14.67
CA GLU A 29 11.24 -7.77 13.75
C GLU A 29 11.49 -8.22 12.30
N GLU A 30 12.31 -9.25 12.09
CA GLU A 30 12.60 -9.78 10.76
C GLU A 30 11.33 -10.36 10.11
N SER A 31 10.51 -11.05 10.89
CA SER A 31 9.26 -11.63 10.42
C SER A 31 8.22 -10.55 10.11
N ALA A 32 8.11 -9.53 10.97
CA ALA A 32 7.29 -8.35 10.72
C ALA A 32 7.69 -7.66 9.41
N ALA A 33 8.99 -7.43 9.18
CA ALA A 33 9.50 -6.82 7.94
C ALA A 33 9.14 -7.63 6.67
N ARG A 34 9.19 -8.97 6.74
CA ARG A 34 8.75 -9.84 5.62
C ARG A 34 7.26 -9.69 5.34
N HIS A 35 6.44 -9.61 6.38
CA HIS A 35 5.00 -9.42 6.25
C HIS A 35 4.66 -8.02 5.71
N GLU A 36 5.37 -6.98 6.14
CA GLU A 36 5.25 -5.63 5.58
C GLU A 36 5.62 -5.59 4.09
N PHE A 37 6.71 -6.25 3.70
CA PHE A 37 7.08 -6.36 2.30
C PHE A 37 6.00 -7.06 1.47
N ARG A 38 5.48 -8.20 1.94
CA ARG A 38 4.36 -8.91 1.29
C ARG A 38 3.13 -8.01 1.16
N ALA A 39 2.80 -7.26 2.20
CA ALA A 39 1.68 -6.32 2.18
C ALA A 39 1.88 -5.23 1.10
N ARG A 40 3.07 -4.63 1.03
CA ARG A 40 3.40 -3.62 -0.01
C ARG A 40 3.25 -4.19 -1.42
N GLU A 41 3.71 -5.41 -1.65
CA GLU A 41 3.57 -6.06 -2.96
C GLU A 41 2.12 -6.36 -3.32
N MET A 42 1.28 -6.79 -2.37
CA MET A 42 -0.14 -7.00 -2.63
C MET A 42 -0.88 -5.69 -2.91
N LEU A 43 -0.53 -4.63 -2.19
CA LEU A 43 -1.08 -3.30 -2.42
C LEU A 43 -0.76 -2.79 -3.83
N LYS A 44 0.49 -2.98 -4.30
CA LYS A 44 0.87 -2.66 -5.69
C LYS A 44 0.03 -3.42 -6.70
N LYS A 45 -0.18 -4.73 -6.51
CA LYS A 45 -1.02 -5.54 -7.41
C LYS A 45 -2.46 -5.04 -7.49
N VAL A 46 -3.07 -4.70 -6.35
CA VAL A 46 -4.41 -4.12 -6.30
C VAL A 46 -4.44 -2.77 -7.03
N ALA A 47 -3.48 -1.88 -6.75
CA ALA A 47 -3.39 -0.58 -7.40
C ALA A 47 -3.26 -0.70 -8.92
N THR A 48 -2.35 -1.54 -9.41
CA THR A 48 -2.13 -1.76 -10.85
C THR A 48 -3.39 -2.30 -11.52
N ALA A 49 -4.10 -3.25 -10.91
CA ALA A 49 -5.35 -3.78 -11.44
C ALA A 49 -6.47 -2.73 -11.52
N LEU A 50 -6.36 -1.65 -10.74
CA LEU A 50 -7.27 -0.50 -10.74
C LEU A 50 -6.75 0.67 -11.59
N GLY A 51 -5.61 0.53 -12.27
CA GLY A 51 -5.00 1.58 -13.08
C GLY A 51 -4.27 2.65 -12.27
N TYR A 52 -3.74 2.30 -11.10
CA TYR A 52 -2.92 3.16 -10.24
C TYR A 52 -1.53 2.57 -10.02
N GLU A 53 -0.60 3.43 -9.61
CA GLU A 53 0.71 3.07 -9.07
C GLU A 53 0.80 3.52 -7.60
N VAL A 54 1.55 2.76 -6.79
CA VAL A 54 1.82 3.08 -5.38
C VAL A 54 3.18 3.74 -5.27
N THR A 55 3.21 5.00 -4.83
CA THR A 55 4.43 5.77 -4.62
C THR A 55 4.63 6.12 -3.14
N ALA A 56 5.90 6.29 -2.74
CA ALA A 56 6.21 6.77 -1.39
C ALA A 56 5.96 8.28 -1.31
N VAL A 57 5.33 8.73 -0.22
CA VAL A 57 5.18 10.14 0.10
C VAL A 57 6.53 10.65 0.59
N VAL A 58 7.17 11.51 -0.21
CA VAL A 58 8.37 12.22 0.22
C VAL A 58 7.96 13.26 1.27
N PRO A 59 8.59 13.30 2.46
CA PRO A 59 8.36 14.35 3.44
C PRO A 59 8.88 15.69 2.85
N GLY A 60 7.99 16.45 2.22
CA GLY A 60 8.32 17.71 1.55
C GLY A 60 7.21 18.21 0.62
N ASP A 61 6.32 17.32 0.16
CA ASP A 61 5.23 17.66 -0.79
C ASP A 61 3.90 18.01 -0.08
N ARG A 62 3.94 18.24 1.24
CA ARG A 62 2.78 18.79 1.96
C ARG A 62 2.72 20.29 1.67
N SER A 63 1.94 20.69 0.66
CA SER A 63 1.31 22.00 0.70
C SER A 63 0.67 22.19 2.09
N GLU A 64 0.89 23.36 2.68
CA GLU A 64 0.78 23.66 4.11
C GLU A 64 -0.64 23.54 4.73
N GLU A 65 -1.59 22.91 4.08
CA GLU A 65 -2.98 22.84 4.54
C GLU A 65 -3.34 21.43 5.01
N GLY A 66 -3.22 21.23 6.32
CA GLY A 66 -3.96 20.19 7.03
C GLY A 66 -3.09 19.08 7.58
N LEU A 67 -2.53 19.29 8.77
CA LEU A 67 -2.74 18.46 9.97
C LEU A 67 -1.61 18.76 10.97
N LYS A 68 -1.86 19.78 11.81
CA LYS A 68 -1.18 19.92 13.10
C LYS A 68 -1.46 18.65 13.91
N GLY A 69 -0.40 17.92 14.27
CA GLY A 69 -0.47 17.01 15.42
C GLY A 69 0.09 15.59 15.24
N SER A 70 0.37 15.12 14.03
CA SER A 70 0.99 13.79 13.88
C SER A 70 2.49 13.91 13.73
N ARG A 71 3.23 13.38 14.72
CA ARG A 71 4.68 13.12 14.65
C ARG A 71 5.02 12.59 13.25
N PRO A 72 6.16 13.01 12.64
CA PRO A 72 6.62 12.38 11.42
C PRO A 72 6.79 10.89 11.73
N SER A 73 5.91 10.07 11.18
CA SER A 73 6.12 8.64 11.16
C SER A 73 7.43 8.42 10.41
N ALA A 74 8.38 7.69 11.01
CA ALA A 74 9.60 7.26 10.32
C ALA A 74 9.28 6.45 9.05
N ASN A 75 8.02 6.02 8.90
CA ASN A 75 7.48 5.41 7.69
C ASN A 75 6.84 6.51 6.84
N GLY A 76 7.54 6.93 5.79
CA GLY A 76 6.95 7.73 4.71
C GLY A 76 5.64 7.09 4.25
N GLY A 77 4.59 7.91 4.14
CA GLY A 77 3.27 7.44 3.72
C GLY A 77 3.28 6.84 2.32
N LEU A 78 2.17 6.23 1.90
CA LEU A 78 1.99 5.77 0.53
C LEU A 78 0.91 6.62 -0.15
N ARG A 79 1.08 6.90 -1.45
CA ARG A 79 0.12 7.60 -2.29
C ARG A 79 -0.22 6.74 -3.50
N LEU A 80 -1.47 6.79 -3.93
CA LEU A 80 -1.90 6.26 -5.21
C LEU A 80 -1.82 7.36 -6.27
N VAL A 81 -1.15 7.08 -7.37
CA VAL A 81 -1.09 7.97 -8.54
C VAL A 81 -1.72 7.27 -9.74
N PRO A 82 -2.53 7.95 -10.58
CA PRO A 82 -3.06 7.33 -11.79
C PRO A 82 -1.92 6.83 -12.68
N ASN A 83 -2.06 5.61 -13.19
CA ASN A 83 -1.08 5.04 -14.11
C ASN A 83 -1.36 5.58 -15.52
N ALA A 84 -0.44 6.37 -16.08
CA ALA A 84 -0.58 7.01 -17.39
C ALA A 84 -0.59 6.01 -18.58
N LEU A 85 -0.44 4.71 -18.30
CA LEU A 85 -0.42 3.63 -19.30
C LEU A 85 -1.78 2.92 -19.49
N VAL A 86 -2.85 3.39 -18.85
CA VAL A 86 -4.21 2.83 -18.98
C VAL A 86 -5.10 3.82 -19.73
N GLU A 87 -4.90 3.93 -21.06
CA GLU A 87 -5.91 4.39 -22.03
C GLU A 87 -6.41 3.20 -22.85
#